data_AF-D6M5Y0-F1
#
_entry.id   AF-D6M5Y0-F1
#
_cell.length_a   1.000
_cell.length_b   1.000
_cell.length_c   1.000
_cell.angle_alpha   90.00
_cell.angle_beta   90.00
_cell.angle_gamma   90.00
#
_symmetry.space_group_name_H-M   'P 1'
#
loop_
_entity.id
_entity.type
_entity.pdbx_description
1 polymer ?
#
loop_
_entity_poly.entity_id
_entity_poly.type
_entity_poly.pdbx_seq_one_letter_code
_entity_poly.pdbx_strand_id
1 'polypeptide(L)'
;MHRSRHDLLAVLGAALLVTAAALIGRHLRAGHDNLFVDWPPLYAHWEPHVGPGTPAALLVAAAVVLYGPPLAARLPWRPLLLTAWAAGTAWTFSLAWIDGWYRGIAERLTSRYEYLRVIDRFQDIPATLRDFTHHILLDSPGHWPPHTAGHPPAATVTFVLLDRVGLGGGGWAGMWCVVVGASAGAAVLVALRALASEELARRAAPFLVLAPAAVWVGVSADGYFAAVAAWAVALLALAVTGRSPAWAAGSGLLFGLALYLSYGLTLFAVIGGAVLLLGRAEVRRRPVLLAYPLGGLVVVPAVFTALGFNWWEAYHILVERYYQGAGGKRPYGYFVWANLACTVFVVGLATVAGLRRCVASLGGGTHAALRARREAL
;
A
#
# COMPACT_ATOMS: atom_id res chain seq x y z
N MET A 1 0.00 22.46 27.61
CA MET A 1 0.39 21.15 28.20
C MET A 1 -0.60 20.00 27.97
N HIS A 2 -1.93 20.17 28.06
CA HIS A 2 -2.87 19.04 27.94
C HIS A 2 -2.82 18.25 26.60
N ARG A 3 -2.61 18.91 25.46
CA ARG A 3 -2.52 18.22 24.16
C ARG A 3 -1.39 17.18 24.12
N SER A 4 -0.23 17.49 24.71
CA SER A 4 0.92 16.59 24.77
C SER A 4 0.65 15.33 25.61
N ARG A 5 -0.07 15.43 26.73
CA ARG A 5 -0.41 14.26 27.57
C ARG A 5 -1.27 13.24 26.82
N HIS A 6 -2.31 13.70 26.10
CA HIS A 6 -3.17 12.80 25.34
C HIS A 6 -2.45 12.17 24.13
N ASP A 7 -1.54 12.90 23.50
CA ASP A 7 -0.70 12.34 22.42
C ASP A 7 0.22 11.24 22.96
N LEU A 8 0.83 11.46 24.14
CA LEU A 8 1.64 10.45 24.83
C LEU A 8 0.84 9.21 25.20
N LEU A 9 -0.40 9.38 25.68
CA LEU A 9 -1.29 8.23 25.98
C LEU A 9 -1.64 7.42 24.74
N ALA A 10 -1.87 8.07 23.59
CA ALA A 10 -2.12 7.37 22.33
C ALA A 10 -0.88 6.59 21.86
N VAL A 11 0.30 7.20 21.96
CA VAL A 11 1.58 6.54 21.66
C VAL A 11 1.83 5.37 22.61
N LEU A 12 1.57 5.53 23.91
CA LEU A 12 1.67 4.47 24.90
C LEU A 12 0.71 3.33 24.58
N GLY A 13 -0.55 3.62 24.23
CA GLY A 13 -1.51 2.61 23.80
C GLY A 13 -1.05 1.82 22.58
N ALA A 14 -0.46 2.49 21.59
CA ALA A 14 0.11 1.83 20.42
C ALA A 14 1.36 0.97 20.78
N ALA A 15 2.23 1.46 21.66
CA ALA A 15 3.37 0.69 22.15
C ALA A 15 2.93 -0.55 22.95
N LEU A 16 1.90 -0.42 23.79
CA LEU A 16 1.29 -1.54 24.53
C LEU A 16 0.65 -2.55 23.57
N LEU A 17 -0.05 -2.09 22.54
CA LEU A 17 -0.62 -2.96 21.50
C LEU A 17 0.48 -3.75 20.77
N VAL A 18 1.57 -3.09 20.37
CA VAL A 18 2.73 -3.75 19.74
C VAL A 18 3.37 -4.76 20.69
N THR A 19 3.57 -4.38 21.95
CA THR A 19 4.16 -5.24 22.97
C THR A 19 3.28 -6.46 23.22
N ALA A 20 1.97 -6.28 23.35
CA ALA A 20 1.00 -7.36 23.51
C ALA A 20 1.01 -8.30 22.31
N ALA A 21 1.02 -7.76 21.08
CA ALA A 21 1.13 -8.56 19.85
C ALA A 21 2.39 -9.43 19.85
N ALA A 22 3.54 -8.83 20.19
CA ALA A 22 4.80 -9.56 20.23
C ALA A 22 4.82 -10.65 21.32
N LEU A 23 4.38 -10.35 22.54
CA LEU A 23 4.40 -11.30 23.66
C LEU A 23 3.39 -12.44 23.46
N ILE A 24 2.15 -12.11 23.08
CA ILE A 24 1.11 -13.12 22.82
C ILE A 24 1.50 -13.96 21.60
N GLY A 25 2.01 -13.34 20.53
CA GLY A 25 2.49 -14.06 19.35
C GLY A 25 3.64 -15.01 19.68
N ARG A 26 4.60 -14.61 20.51
CA ARG A 26 5.68 -15.50 20.99
C ARG A 26 5.13 -16.67 21.81
N HIS A 27 4.18 -16.41 22.70
CA HIS A 27 3.55 -17.47 23.49
C HIS A 27 2.78 -18.46 22.61
N LEU A 28 2.00 -17.96 21.65
CA LEU A 28 1.28 -18.78 20.68
C LEU A 28 2.23 -19.62 19.82
N ARG A 29 3.35 -19.07 19.37
CA ARG A 29 4.40 -19.80 18.64
C ARG A 29 5.00 -20.94 19.47
N ALA A 30 5.26 -20.69 20.75
CA ALA A 30 5.87 -21.68 21.64
C ALA A 30 4.91 -22.84 22.00
N GLY A 31 3.60 -22.56 22.07
CA GLY A 31 2.59 -23.58 22.39
C GLY A 31 2.00 -24.29 21.17
N HIS A 32 2.01 -23.66 20.00
CA HIS A 32 1.44 -24.17 18.76
C HIS A 32 2.36 -23.77 17.61
N ASP A 33 2.96 -24.75 16.91
CA ASP A 33 3.96 -24.55 15.85
C ASP A 33 3.35 -24.00 14.52
N ASN A 34 2.32 -23.16 14.65
CA ASN A 34 1.29 -22.91 13.64
C ASN A 34 1.20 -21.45 13.19
N LEU A 35 2.03 -20.55 13.74
CA LEU A 35 2.00 -19.14 13.33
C LEU A 35 2.64 -18.91 11.96
N PHE A 36 3.62 -19.72 11.55
CA PHE A 36 4.41 -19.49 10.32
C PHE A 36 4.95 -18.06 10.24
N VAL A 37 5.41 -17.53 11.38
CA VAL A 37 5.96 -16.18 11.54
C VAL A 37 7.07 -16.26 12.57
N ASP A 38 8.30 -15.90 12.22
CA ASP A 38 9.47 -16.06 13.10
C ASP A 38 9.60 -14.95 14.14
N TRP A 39 9.07 -13.76 13.87
CA TRP A 39 9.09 -12.63 14.79
C TRP A 39 7.70 -11.97 14.97
N PRO A 40 6.72 -12.66 15.58
CA PRO A 40 5.36 -12.14 15.70
C PRO A 40 5.30 -10.70 16.27
N PRO A 41 4.44 -9.82 15.72
CA PRO A 41 3.48 -10.07 14.64
C PRO A 41 4.07 -9.94 13.22
N LEU A 42 5.38 -9.71 13.09
CA LEU A 42 6.05 -9.46 11.82
C LEU A 42 6.57 -10.76 11.21
N TYR A 43 6.28 -10.97 9.92
CA TYR A 43 6.99 -11.98 9.13
C TYR A 43 8.40 -11.50 8.82
N ALA A 44 9.30 -11.69 9.79
CA ALA A 44 10.66 -11.18 9.78
C ALA A 44 11.60 -12.09 10.59
N HIS A 45 12.90 -11.96 10.33
CA HIS A 45 13.96 -12.55 11.13
C HIS A 45 14.74 -11.46 11.84
N TRP A 46 15.20 -11.74 13.06
CA TRP A 46 16.07 -10.81 13.79
C TRP A 46 17.51 -10.96 13.30
N GLU A 47 17.95 -9.99 12.51
CA GLU A 47 19.30 -9.96 11.96
C GLU A 47 19.87 -8.54 12.05
N PRO A 48 20.45 -8.12 13.18
CA PRO A 48 21.13 -6.83 13.28
C PRO A 48 22.38 -6.83 12.39
N HIS A 49 22.41 -5.96 11.39
CA HIS A 49 23.55 -5.82 10.50
C HIS A 49 23.64 -4.40 9.93
N VAL A 50 24.80 -4.11 9.35
CA VAL A 50 25.06 -2.90 8.58
C VAL A 50 25.57 -3.31 7.21
N GLY A 51 25.42 -2.43 6.23
CA GLY A 51 25.91 -2.70 4.89
C GLY A 51 26.02 -1.44 4.05
N PRO A 52 26.18 -1.57 2.72
CA PRO A 52 26.51 -0.44 1.85
C PRO A 52 25.40 0.62 1.82
N GLY A 53 24.14 0.22 2.00
CA GLY A 53 23.02 1.15 2.13
C GLY A 53 22.97 1.95 3.44
N THR A 54 23.65 1.50 4.51
CA THR A 54 23.61 2.17 5.82
C THR A 54 24.10 3.62 5.78
N PRO A 55 25.29 3.96 5.25
CA PRO A 55 25.72 5.35 5.14
C PRO A 55 24.78 6.17 4.25
N ALA A 56 24.27 5.60 3.15
CA ALA A 56 23.32 6.28 2.28
C ALA A 56 22.00 6.61 3.00
N ALA A 57 21.46 5.68 3.79
CA ALA A 57 20.25 5.89 4.57
C ALA A 57 20.44 6.99 5.62
N LEU A 58 21.57 6.98 6.34
CA LEU A 58 21.89 8.03 7.30
C LEU A 58 22.02 9.41 6.63
N LEU A 59 22.65 9.48 5.46
CA LEU A 59 22.77 10.72 4.69
C LEU A 59 21.41 11.24 4.20
N VAL A 60 20.55 10.36 3.67
CA VAL A 60 19.20 10.74 3.23
C VAL A 60 18.37 11.21 4.43
N ALA A 61 18.41 10.49 5.55
CA ALA A 61 17.71 10.89 6.78
C ALA A 61 18.19 12.26 7.26
N ALA A 62 19.50 12.49 7.35
CA ALA A 62 20.07 13.78 7.74
C ALA A 62 19.64 14.89 6.78
N ALA A 63 19.73 14.66 5.46
CA ALA A 63 19.33 15.64 4.46
C ALA A 63 17.84 16.01 4.56
N VAL A 64 16.95 15.03 4.74
CA VAL A 64 15.52 15.27 4.86
C VAL A 64 15.18 15.94 6.19
N VAL A 65 15.83 15.59 7.29
CA VAL A 65 15.60 16.23 8.59
C VAL A 65 16.08 17.69 8.60
N LEU A 66 17.28 17.94 8.08
CA LEU A 66 17.90 19.27 8.11
C LEU A 66 17.31 20.22 7.05
N TYR A 67 17.09 19.72 5.84
CA TYR A 67 16.68 20.57 4.70
C TYR A 67 15.25 20.31 4.22
N GLY A 68 14.63 19.19 4.58
CA GLY A 68 13.27 18.84 4.12
C GLY A 68 12.20 19.86 4.49
N PRO A 69 12.04 20.27 5.76
CA PRO A 69 11.04 21.27 6.14
C PRO A 69 11.18 22.63 5.43
N PRO A 70 12.37 23.29 5.37
CA PRO A 70 12.49 24.56 4.66
C PRO A 70 12.32 24.41 3.14
N LEU A 71 12.77 23.30 2.54
CA LEU A 71 12.54 23.03 1.11
C LEU A 71 11.05 22.82 0.82
N ALA A 72 10.34 22.04 1.65
CA ALA A 72 8.92 21.78 1.48
C ALA A 72 8.06 23.05 1.58
N ALA A 73 8.50 24.02 2.38
CA ALA A 73 7.85 25.33 2.48
C ALA A 73 8.07 26.22 1.26
N ARG A 74 9.23 26.13 0.59
CA ARG A 74 9.67 27.09 -0.44
C ARG A 74 9.50 26.59 -1.88
N LEU A 75 9.64 25.29 -2.11
CA LEU A 75 9.62 24.74 -3.47
C LEU A 75 8.26 24.96 -4.15
N PRO A 76 8.22 25.30 -5.44
CA PRO A 76 6.99 25.24 -6.21
C PRO A 76 6.41 23.81 -6.17
N TRP A 77 5.09 23.68 -6.34
CA TRP A 77 4.38 22.41 -6.11
C TRP A 77 4.92 21.23 -6.94
N ARG A 78 5.25 21.44 -8.22
CA ARG A 78 5.75 20.37 -9.10
C ARG A 78 7.15 19.89 -8.67
N PRO A 79 8.16 20.77 -8.49
CA PRO A 79 9.43 20.41 -7.86
C PRO A 79 9.26 19.71 -6.52
N LEU A 80 8.35 20.18 -5.65
CA LEU A 80 8.11 19.53 -4.36
C LEU A 80 7.73 18.05 -4.51
N LEU A 81 6.80 17.73 -5.41
CA LEU A 81 6.39 16.34 -5.65
C LEU A 81 7.54 15.49 -6.20
N LEU A 82 8.31 16.03 -7.14
CA LEU A 82 9.47 15.34 -7.72
C LEU A 82 10.56 15.12 -6.68
N THR A 83 10.87 16.13 -5.85
CA THR A 83 11.84 16.02 -4.76
C THR A 83 11.37 15.03 -3.70
N ALA A 84 10.09 15.04 -3.31
CA ALA A 84 9.56 14.07 -2.35
C ALA A 84 9.62 12.64 -2.90
N TRP A 85 9.26 12.43 -4.18
CA TRP A 85 9.37 11.12 -4.81
C TRP A 85 10.82 10.65 -4.95
N ALA A 86 11.74 11.52 -5.38
CA ALA A 86 13.16 11.19 -5.50
C ALA A 86 13.78 10.88 -4.13
N ALA A 87 13.48 11.67 -3.11
CA ALA A 87 13.96 11.42 -1.75
C ALA A 87 13.36 10.15 -1.14
N GLY A 88 12.06 9.87 -1.38
CA GLY A 88 11.43 8.61 -0.95
C GLY A 88 12.00 7.39 -1.68
N THR A 89 12.34 7.54 -2.96
CA THR A 89 13.04 6.51 -3.75
C THR A 89 14.43 6.27 -3.19
N ALA A 90 15.20 7.33 -2.93
CA ALA A 90 16.53 7.23 -2.35
C ALA A 90 16.50 6.61 -0.95
N TRP A 91 15.54 6.99 -0.12
CA TRP A 91 15.32 6.40 1.20
C TRP A 91 15.02 4.90 1.11
N THR A 92 14.00 4.53 0.34
CA THR A 92 13.59 3.13 0.15
C THR A 92 14.72 2.28 -0.44
N PHE A 93 15.41 2.79 -1.47
CA PHE A 93 16.56 2.14 -2.07
C PHE A 93 17.69 1.96 -1.06
N SER A 94 18.04 3.01 -0.30
CA SER A 94 19.11 2.95 0.69
C SER A 94 18.84 1.91 1.78
N LEU A 95 17.59 1.77 2.22
CA LEU A 95 17.18 0.76 3.19
C LEU A 95 17.31 -0.66 2.61
N ALA A 96 16.81 -0.89 1.39
CA ALA A 96 16.96 -2.18 0.72
C ALA A 96 18.43 -2.53 0.47
N TRP A 97 19.26 -1.54 0.17
CA TRP A 97 20.67 -1.70 -0.13
C TRP A 97 21.54 -1.94 1.12
N ILE A 98 20.97 -1.90 2.34
CA ILE A 98 21.66 -2.37 3.56
C ILE A 98 22.03 -3.86 3.39
N ASP A 99 21.13 -4.65 2.80
CA ASP A 99 21.40 -6.05 2.45
C ASP A 99 22.31 -6.22 1.21
N GLY A 100 22.75 -5.12 0.59
CA GLY A 100 23.48 -5.13 -0.69
C GLY A 100 22.59 -5.37 -1.91
N TRP A 101 23.16 -5.23 -3.11
CA TRP A 101 22.40 -5.30 -4.37
C TRP A 101 21.72 -6.66 -4.58
N TYR A 102 22.46 -7.74 -4.31
CA TYR A 102 21.99 -9.10 -4.60
C TYR A 102 20.86 -9.52 -3.65
N ARG A 103 21.14 -9.62 -2.35
CA ARG A 103 20.16 -10.02 -1.33
C ARG A 103 19.04 -9.00 -1.15
N GLY A 104 19.37 -7.72 -1.17
CA GLY A 104 18.43 -6.63 -0.89
C GLY A 104 17.48 -6.31 -2.04
N ILE A 105 17.91 -6.47 -3.29
CA ILE A 105 17.17 -6.02 -4.48
C ILE A 105 16.95 -7.17 -5.47
N ALA A 106 18.04 -7.75 -6.00
CA ALA A 106 17.95 -8.64 -7.13
C ALA A 106 17.28 -9.98 -6.83
N GLU A 107 17.39 -10.50 -5.60
CA GLU A 107 16.85 -11.82 -5.25
C GLU A 107 15.46 -11.79 -4.61
N ARG A 108 15.02 -10.65 -4.07
CA ARG A 108 13.79 -10.58 -3.25
C ARG A 108 12.57 -11.03 -4.01
N LEU A 109 12.44 -10.60 -5.27
CA LEU A 109 11.35 -10.98 -6.16
C LEU A 109 11.59 -12.27 -6.95
N THR A 110 12.74 -12.94 -6.77
CA THR A 110 13.04 -14.24 -7.37
C THR A 110 13.03 -15.37 -6.33
N SER A 111 12.55 -15.12 -5.11
CA SER A 111 12.41 -16.19 -4.11
C SER A 111 11.40 -17.24 -4.57
N ARG A 112 11.38 -18.41 -3.92
CA ARG A 112 10.48 -19.53 -4.28
C ARG A 112 8.98 -19.19 -4.20
N TYR A 113 8.63 -18.07 -3.58
CA TYR A 113 7.24 -17.67 -3.38
C TYR A 113 6.74 -16.62 -4.39
N GLU A 114 7.63 -16.08 -5.21
CA GLU A 114 7.44 -14.81 -5.90
C GLU A 114 7.00 -14.92 -7.37
N TYR A 115 6.49 -13.80 -7.87
CA TYR A 115 5.96 -13.64 -9.24
C TYR A 115 6.97 -14.00 -10.34
N LEU A 116 8.27 -13.74 -10.16
CA LEU A 116 9.25 -13.93 -11.24
C LEU A 116 9.53 -15.41 -11.53
N ARG A 117 9.08 -16.33 -10.67
CA ARG A 117 9.26 -17.78 -10.84
C ARG A 117 8.41 -18.39 -11.94
N VAL A 118 7.46 -17.62 -12.50
CA VAL A 118 6.50 -18.14 -13.47
C VAL A 118 6.52 -17.36 -14.78
N ILE A 119 7.46 -16.42 -14.97
CA ILE A 119 7.49 -15.56 -16.17
C ILE A 119 7.55 -16.40 -17.46
N ASP A 120 8.34 -17.47 -17.45
CA ASP A 120 8.51 -18.41 -18.55
C ASP A 120 7.22 -19.14 -18.93
N ARG A 121 6.27 -19.28 -17.99
CA ARG A 121 4.94 -19.90 -18.21
C ARG A 121 3.91 -18.96 -18.83
N PHE A 122 4.26 -17.70 -19.11
CA PHE A 122 3.38 -16.70 -19.72
C PHE A 122 3.80 -16.35 -21.16
N GLN A 123 4.24 -17.33 -21.95
CA GLN A 123 4.53 -17.11 -23.39
C GLN A 123 3.26 -16.69 -24.14
N ASP A 124 2.16 -17.41 -23.92
CA ASP A 124 0.81 -17.06 -24.39
C ASP A 124 -0.03 -16.59 -23.18
N ILE A 125 -0.10 -15.27 -22.98
CA ILE A 125 -0.85 -14.66 -21.87
C ILE A 125 -2.33 -15.09 -21.90
N PRO A 126 -3.08 -14.96 -23.01
CA PRO A 126 -4.47 -15.44 -23.08
C PRO A 126 -4.65 -16.93 -22.71
N ALA A 127 -3.75 -17.81 -23.16
CA ALA A 127 -3.83 -19.23 -22.78
C ALA A 127 -3.59 -19.43 -21.28
N THR A 128 -2.52 -18.83 -20.73
CA THR A 128 -2.19 -18.93 -19.30
C THR A 128 -3.28 -18.33 -18.40
N LEU A 129 -3.95 -17.26 -18.85
CA LEU A 129 -5.05 -16.64 -18.10
C LEU A 129 -6.31 -17.52 -18.04
N ARG A 130 -6.63 -18.22 -19.13
CA ARG A 130 -7.73 -19.21 -19.17
C ARG A 130 -7.45 -20.40 -18.27
N ASP A 131 -6.20 -20.84 -18.21
CA ASP A 131 -5.77 -22.00 -17.40
C ASP A 131 -5.37 -21.63 -15.96
N PHE A 132 -5.45 -20.34 -15.60
CA PHE A 132 -4.86 -19.84 -14.36
C PHE A 132 -5.44 -20.51 -13.10
N THR A 133 -6.76 -20.75 -13.09
CA THR A 133 -7.48 -21.32 -11.94
C THR A 133 -7.08 -22.76 -11.64
N HIS A 134 -6.73 -23.54 -12.67
CA HIS A 134 -6.31 -24.93 -12.54
C HIS A 134 -5.01 -25.11 -11.74
N HIS A 135 -4.21 -24.06 -11.63
CA HIS A 135 -2.93 -24.09 -10.90
C HIS A 135 -2.99 -23.37 -9.54
N ILE A 136 -4.18 -22.98 -9.05
CA ILE A 136 -4.31 -22.30 -7.75
C ILE A 136 -4.25 -23.29 -6.58
N LEU A 137 -4.81 -24.50 -6.65
CA LEU A 137 -4.75 -25.40 -5.48
C LEU A 137 -3.33 -25.95 -5.25
N LEU A 138 -2.97 -26.30 -4.01
CA LEU A 138 -1.63 -26.82 -3.70
C LEU A 138 -1.38 -28.19 -4.34
N ASP A 139 -2.43 -29.00 -4.45
CA ASP A 139 -2.37 -30.35 -5.02
C ASP A 139 -2.46 -30.34 -6.56
N SER A 140 -2.67 -29.17 -7.17
CA SER A 140 -2.68 -29.04 -8.63
C SER A 140 -1.30 -29.33 -9.23
N PRO A 141 -1.23 -30.07 -10.34
CA PRO A 141 0.00 -30.20 -11.12
C PRO A 141 0.56 -28.83 -11.51
N GLY A 142 1.83 -28.58 -11.23
CA GLY A 142 2.48 -27.31 -11.56
C GLY A 142 1.81 -26.10 -10.90
N HIS A 143 1.32 -26.22 -9.66
CA HIS A 143 0.69 -25.12 -8.94
C HIS A 143 1.53 -23.84 -8.93
N TRP A 144 0.87 -22.69 -8.88
CA TRP A 144 1.52 -21.40 -8.78
C TRP A 144 2.22 -21.20 -7.43
N PRO A 145 3.36 -20.49 -7.38
CA PRO A 145 3.91 -19.98 -6.13
C PRO A 145 2.88 -19.17 -5.32
N PRO A 146 3.00 -19.09 -3.98
CA PRO A 146 2.07 -18.38 -3.12
C PRO A 146 1.69 -16.96 -3.57
N HIS A 147 2.61 -16.09 -3.98
CA HIS A 147 2.24 -14.73 -4.42
C HIS A 147 1.52 -14.73 -5.78
N THR A 148 1.88 -15.61 -6.71
CA THR A 148 1.15 -15.72 -7.97
C THR A 148 -0.26 -16.25 -7.76
N ALA A 149 -0.45 -17.31 -6.97
CA ALA A 149 -1.79 -17.85 -6.70
C ALA A 149 -2.64 -16.99 -5.75
N GLY A 150 -1.99 -16.26 -4.83
CA GLY A 150 -2.65 -15.46 -3.80
C GLY A 150 -3.34 -14.20 -4.32
N HIS A 151 -3.07 -13.83 -5.58
CA HIS A 151 -3.50 -12.58 -6.17
C HIS A 151 -4.03 -12.81 -7.59
N PRO A 152 -4.89 -11.90 -8.10
CA PRO A 152 -5.23 -11.92 -9.51
C PRO A 152 -3.99 -11.57 -10.37
N PRO A 153 -4.02 -11.87 -11.68
CA PRO A 153 -2.79 -12.02 -12.47
C PRO A 153 -2.13 -10.71 -12.93
N ALA A 154 -2.64 -9.51 -12.61
CA ALA A 154 -2.08 -8.28 -13.18
C ALA A 154 -0.65 -7.99 -12.70
N ALA A 155 -0.29 -8.38 -11.48
CA ALA A 155 1.08 -8.23 -10.99
C ALA A 155 2.05 -9.10 -11.80
N THR A 156 1.71 -10.37 -12.00
CA THR A 156 2.48 -11.31 -12.82
C THR A 156 2.59 -10.82 -14.27
N VAL A 157 1.48 -10.39 -14.87
CA VAL A 157 1.47 -9.84 -16.23
C VAL A 157 2.35 -8.59 -16.33
N THR A 158 2.39 -7.73 -15.30
CA THR A 158 3.28 -6.56 -15.27
C THR A 158 4.74 -7.00 -15.37
N PHE A 159 5.18 -7.98 -14.58
CA PHE A 159 6.56 -8.48 -14.64
C PHE A 159 6.88 -9.22 -15.93
N VAL A 160 5.92 -9.94 -16.51
CA VAL A 160 6.05 -10.55 -17.85
C VAL A 160 6.24 -9.50 -18.93
N LEU A 161 5.48 -8.39 -18.87
CA LEU A 161 5.63 -7.30 -19.84
C LEU A 161 6.97 -6.58 -19.68
N LEU A 162 7.45 -6.38 -18.44
CA LEU A 162 8.80 -5.85 -18.18
C LEU A 162 9.87 -6.75 -18.79
N ASP A 163 9.78 -8.06 -18.59
CA ASP A 163 10.70 -9.04 -19.18
C ASP A 163 10.72 -8.96 -20.72
N ARG A 164 9.53 -8.90 -21.35
CA ARG A 164 9.38 -8.79 -22.81
C ARG A 164 9.98 -7.51 -23.42
N VAL A 165 10.06 -6.41 -22.66
CA VAL A 165 10.70 -5.16 -23.13
C VAL A 165 12.18 -5.06 -22.74
N GLY A 166 12.78 -6.16 -22.26
CA GLY A 166 14.21 -6.23 -21.90
C GLY A 166 14.53 -5.81 -20.46
N LEU A 167 13.52 -5.59 -19.61
CA LEU A 167 13.66 -5.27 -18.19
C LEU A 167 13.38 -6.50 -17.32
N GLY A 168 13.95 -7.64 -17.73
CA GLY A 168 13.78 -8.94 -17.08
C GLY A 168 14.63 -9.13 -15.82
N GLY A 169 14.24 -10.09 -14.99
CA GLY A 169 14.98 -10.47 -13.79
C GLY A 169 14.74 -9.58 -12.56
N GLY A 170 15.20 -10.06 -11.41
CA GLY A 170 14.82 -9.49 -10.11
C GLY A 170 15.42 -8.11 -9.82
N GLY A 171 16.55 -7.74 -10.43
CA GLY A 171 17.09 -6.39 -10.30
C GLY A 171 16.15 -5.33 -10.85
N TRP A 172 15.65 -5.54 -12.08
CA TRP A 172 14.70 -4.63 -12.72
C TRP A 172 13.33 -4.64 -12.03
N ALA A 173 12.81 -5.82 -11.69
CA ALA A 173 11.55 -5.94 -10.95
C ALA A 173 11.63 -5.27 -9.57
N GLY A 174 12.77 -5.41 -8.88
CA GLY A 174 13.03 -4.79 -7.59
C GLY A 174 13.05 -3.27 -7.69
N MET A 175 13.77 -2.74 -8.67
CA MET A 175 13.81 -1.29 -8.94
C MET A 175 12.46 -0.73 -9.37
N TRP A 176 11.67 -1.48 -10.15
CA TRP A 176 10.29 -1.13 -10.46
C TRP A 176 9.47 -0.93 -9.18
N CYS A 177 9.53 -1.90 -8.26
CA CYS A 177 8.80 -1.82 -6.99
C CYS A 177 9.27 -0.64 -6.13
N VAL A 178 10.58 -0.38 -6.05
CA VAL A 178 11.14 0.76 -5.30
C VAL A 178 10.67 2.09 -5.88
N VAL A 179 10.86 2.30 -7.19
CA VAL A 179 10.57 3.57 -7.86
C VAL A 179 9.07 3.85 -7.90
N VAL A 180 8.27 2.87 -8.31
CA VAL A 180 6.81 3.02 -8.38
C VAL A 180 6.21 3.08 -6.98
N GLY A 181 6.64 2.20 -6.07
CA GLY A 181 6.18 2.18 -4.68
C GLY A 181 6.44 3.48 -3.94
N ALA A 182 7.65 4.05 -4.08
CA ALA A 182 8.00 5.35 -3.48
C ALA A 182 7.13 6.51 -3.99
N SER A 183 6.50 6.37 -5.17
CA SER A 183 5.59 7.41 -5.69
C SER A 183 4.28 7.52 -4.89
N ALA A 184 3.94 6.52 -4.07
CA ALA A 184 2.77 6.55 -3.19
C ALA A 184 2.77 7.80 -2.29
N GLY A 185 3.93 8.21 -1.78
CA GLY A 185 4.06 9.42 -0.97
C GLY A 185 3.66 10.69 -1.74
N ALA A 186 4.05 10.79 -3.02
CA ALA A 186 3.64 11.90 -3.89
C ALA A 186 2.13 11.88 -4.18
N ALA A 187 1.55 10.70 -4.40
CA ALA A 187 0.10 10.56 -4.55
C ALA A 187 -0.66 11.03 -3.31
N VAL A 188 -0.19 10.67 -2.11
CA VAL A 188 -0.76 11.14 -0.84
C VAL A 188 -0.67 12.67 -0.72
N LEU A 189 0.45 13.28 -1.11
CA LEU A 189 0.59 14.74 -1.13
C LEU A 189 -0.42 15.42 -2.07
N VAL A 190 -0.66 14.84 -3.25
CA VAL A 190 -1.68 15.30 -4.19
C VAL A 190 -3.08 15.22 -3.59
N ALA A 191 -3.41 14.08 -2.95
CA ALA A 191 -4.70 13.89 -2.30
C ALA A 191 -4.92 14.87 -1.13
N LEU A 192 -3.90 15.07 -0.29
CA LEU A 192 -3.94 16.01 0.84
C LEU A 192 -4.12 17.44 0.37
N ARG A 193 -3.43 17.86 -0.69
CA ARG A 193 -3.59 19.20 -1.25
C ARG A 193 -5.00 19.42 -1.80
N ALA A 194 -5.56 18.41 -2.46
CA ALA A 194 -6.89 18.50 -3.06
C ALA A 194 -7.99 18.55 -2.00
N LEU A 195 -7.93 17.67 -1.00
CA LEU A 195 -9.01 17.48 -0.02
C LEU A 195 -8.89 18.33 1.24
N ALA A 196 -7.69 18.80 1.56
CA ALA A 196 -7.43 19.59 2.75
C ALA A 196 -6.79 20.94 2.39
N SER A 197 -5.46 21.00 2.34
CA SER A 197 -4.74 22.23 1.97
C SER A 197 -3.34 21.93 1.48
N GLU A 198 -2.81 22.84 0.67
CA GLU A 198 -1.41 22.78 0.21
C GLU A 198 -0.44 22.91 1.39
N GLU A 199 -0.75 23.73 2.40
CA GLU A 199 0.09 23.90 3.59
C GLU A 199 0.24 22.59 4.38
N LEU A 200 -0.86 21.87 4.61
CA LEU A 200 -0.80 20.57 5.30
C LEU A 200 -0.03 19.54 4.47
N ALA A 201 -0.23 19.51 3.16
CA ALA A 201 0.51 18.61 2.28
C ALA A 201 2.03 18.91 2.35
N ARG A 202 2.43 20.18 2.26
CA ARG A 202 3.84 20.60 2.39
C ARG A 202 4.44 20.16 3.72
N ARG A 203 3.72 20.35 4.83
CA ARG A 203 4.16 19.91 6.17
C ARG A 203 4.28 18.39 6.29
N ALA A 204 3.46 17.63 5.56
CA ALA A 204 3.50 16.17 5.56
C ALA A 204 4.65 15.59 4.71
N ALA A 205 5.18 16.33 3.73
CA ALA A 205 6.15 15.80 2.77
C ALA A 205 7.40 15.17 3.40
N PRO A 206 8.11 15.80 4.36
CA PRO A 206 9.28 15.18 4.98
C PRO A 206 8.94 13.89 5.75
N PHE A 207 7.76 13.83 6.38
CA PHE A 207 7.30 12.65 7.11
C PHE A 207 6.93 11.49 6.19
N LEU A 208 6.33 11.79 5.03
CA LEU A 208 6.01 10.78 4.02
C LEU A 208 7.28 10.21 3.36
N VAL A 209 8.30 11.06 3.16
CA VAL A 209 9.60 10.62 2.62
C VAL A 209 10.28 9.62 3.54
N LEU A 210 10.33 9.91 4.85
CA LEU A 210 10.97 9.06 5.86
C LEU A 210 9.99 8.10 6.55
N ALA A 211 8.83 7.82 5.93
CA ALA A 211 7.83 6.97 6.53
C ALA A 211 8.40 5.56 6.78
N PRO A 212 8.18 4.95 7.96
CA PRO A 212 8.63 3.58 8.23
C PRO A 212 8.11 2.54 7.23
N ALA A 213 6.94 2.82 6.62
CA ALA A 213 6.37 2.07 5.51
C ALA A 213 7.36 1.74 4.39
N ALA A 214 8.39 2.57 4.19
CA ALA A 214 9.44 2.35 3.20
C ALA A 214 10.09 0.96 3.28
N VAL A 215 10.17 0.37 4.49
CA VAL A 215 10.72 -0.99 4.69
C VAL A 215 9.89 -2.06 3.97
N TRP A 216 8.56 -1.89 3.89
CA TRP A 216 7.65 -2.81 3.20
C TRP A 216 7.38 -2.40 1.75
N VAL A 217 7.56 -1.12 1.42
CA VAL A 217 7.45 -0.64 0.04
C VAL A 217 8.64 -1.10 -0.80
N GLY A 218 9.84 -1.16 -0.21
CA GLY A 218 11.06 -1.52 -0.92
C GLY A 218 11.06 -2.97 -1.41
N VAL A 219 11.33 -3.14 -2.71
CA VAL A 219 11.57 -4.43 -3.36
C VAL A 219 10.46 -5.47 -3.10
N SER A 220 9.21 -4.99 -2.98
CA SER A 220 8.00 -5.79 -2.84
C SER A 220 6.94 -5.35 -3.82
N ALA A 221 6.22 -6.31 -4.42
CA ALA A 221 5.07 -6.02 -5.26
C ALA A 221 3.98 -5.25 -4.49
N ASP A 222 3.85 -5.45 -3.18
CA ASP A 222 2.90 -4.71 -2.34
C ASP A 222 3.17 -3.20 -2.32
N GLY A 223 4.44 -2.79 -2.42
CA GLY A 223 4.81 -1.39 -2.58
C GLY A 223 4.25 -0.79 -3.88
N TYR A 224 4.40 -1.52 -4.98
CA TYR A 224 3.80 -1.17 -6.27
C TYR A 224 2.26 -1.12 -6.19
N PHE A 225 1.64 -2.08 -5.51
CA PHE A 225 0.19 -2.12 -5.31
C PHE A 225 -0.32 -0.91 -4.51
N ALA A 226 0.38 -0.57 -3.43
CA ALA A 226 0.08 0.59 -2.61
C ALA A 226 0.18 1.90 -3.42
N ALA A 227 1.17 2.01 -4.32
CA ALA A 227 1.27 3.17 -5.21
C ALA A 227 0.10 3.27 -6.18
N VAL A 228 -0.31 2.16 -6.82
CA VAL A 228 -1.49 2.16 -7.71
C VAL A 228 -2.74 2.59 -6.95
N ALA A 229 -2.97 2.05 -5.76
CA ALA A 229 -4.10 2.41 -4.92
C ALA A 229 -4.04 3.88 -4.46
N ALA A 230 -2.87 4.38 -4.07
CA ALA A 230 -2.68 5.76 -3.66
C ALA A 230 -2.92 6.74 -4.82
N TRP A 231 -2.45 6.43 -6.03
CA TRP A 231 -2.72 7.24 -7.22
C TRP A 231 -4.20 7.17 -7.62
N ALA A 232 -4.86 6.01 -7.52
CA ALA A 232 -6.30 5.90 -7.75
C ALA A 232 -7.09 6.88 -6.85
N VAL A 233 -6.75 6.93 -5.57
CA VAL A 233 -7.33 7.86 -4.58
C VAL A 233 -6.96 9.32 -4.88
N ALA A 234 -5.71 9.61 -5.23
CA ALA A 234 -5.26 10.97 -5.54
C ALA A 234 -5.95 11.55 -6.79
N LEU A 235 -6.14 10.72 -7.82
CA LEU A 235 -6.86 11.12 -9.02
C LEU A 235 -8.36 11.31 -8.74
N LEU A 236 -8.95 10.46 -7.89
CA LEU A 236 -10.33 10.64 -7.46
C LEU A 236 -10.50 11.96 -6.70
N ALA A 237 -9.58 12.24 -5.78
CA ALA A 237 -9.55 13.47 -5.00
C ALA A 237 -9.51 14.70 -5.92
N LEU A 238 -8.62 14.70 -6.93
CA LEU A 238 -8.56 15.77 -7.91
C LEU A 238 -9.86 15.92 -8.70
N ALA A 239 -10.47 14.81 -9.13
CA ALA A 239 -11.71 14.83 -9.89
C ALA A 239 -12.86 15.46 -9.09
N VAL A 240 -13.05 15.06 -7.83
CA VAL A 240 -14.16 15.57 -7.00
C VAL A 240 -13.94 16.98 -6.46
N THR A 241 -12.75 17.55 -6.64
CA THR A 241 -12.43 18.95 -6.28
C THR A 241 -12.42 19.88 -7.50
N GLY A 242 -13.10 19.50 -8.59
CA GLY A 242 -13.33 20.38 -9.74
C GLY A 242 -12.33 20.25 -10.88
N ARG A 243 -11.72 19.07 -11.09
CA ARG A 243 -10.84 18.81 -12.25
C ARG A 243 -11.44 17.88 -13.30
N SER A 244 -10.73 17.79 -14.44
CA SER A 244 -11.09 17.12 -15.69
C SER A 244 -11.67 15.69 -15.53
N PRO A 245 -12.65 15.29 -16.37
CA PRO A 245 -13.10 13.91 -16.54
C PRO A 245 -11.99 12.88 -16.75
N ALA A 246 -10.86 13.30 -17.34
CA ALA A 246 -9.70 12.42 -17.56
C ALA A 246 -9.11 11.89 -16.23
N TRP A 247 -9.07 12.71 -15.18
CA TRP A 247 -8.61 12.26 -13.85
C TRP A 247 -9.59 11.27 -13.23
N ALA A 248 -10.88 11.48 -13.46
CA ALA A 248 -11.92 10.58 -12.96
C ALA A 248 -11.83 9.21 -13.66
N ALA A 249 -11.69 9.20 -15.00
CA ALA A 249 -11.45 7.98 -15.77
C ALA A 249 -10.14 7.28 -15.38
N GLY A 250 -9.04 8.03 -15.22
CA GLY A 250 -7.76 7.50 -14.76
C GLY A 250 -7.83 6.92 -13.34
N SER A 251 -8.56 7.55 -12.43
CA SER A 251 -8.84 7.01 -11.10
C SER A 251 -9.56 5.66 -11.19
N GLY A 252 -10.63 5.61 -11.99
CA GLY A 252 -11.37 4.39 -12.27
C GLY A 252 -10.46 3.27 -12.77
N LEU A 253 -9.66 3.56 -13.80
CA LEU A 253 -8.73 2.60 -14.39
C LEU A 253 -7.75 2.02 -13.35
N LEU A 254 -7.19 2.87 -12.48
CA LEU A 254 -6.29 2.43 -11.42
C LEU A 254 -7.00 1.63 -10.32
N PHE A 255 -8.25 1.96 -9.99
CA PHE A 255 -9.06 1.11 -9.10
C PHE A 255 -9.34 -0.25 -9.74
N GLY A 256 -9.66 -0.29 -11.04
CA GLY A 256 -9.85 -1.53 -11.80
C GLY A 256 -8.58 -2.37 -11.83
N LEU A 257 -7.43 -1.73 -12.03
CA LEU A 257 -6.12 -2.37 -11.92
C LEU A 257 -5.88 -2.91 -10.51
N ALA A 258 -6.17 -2.13 -9.47
CA ALA A 258 -6.00 -2.56 -8.07
C ALA A 258 -6.79 -3.84 -7.76
N LEU A 259 -8.02 -3.98 -8.28
CA LEU A 259 -8.82 -5.21 -8.15
C LEU A 259 -8.13 -6.44 -8.75
N TYR A 260 -7.24 -6.25 -9.72
CA TYR A 260 -6.48 -7.30 -10.38
C TYR A 260 -5.03 -7.44 -9.88
N LEU A 261 -4.57 -6.53 -9.02
CA LEU A 261 -3.28 -6.63 -8.33
C LEU A 261 -3.41 -7.41 -7.03
N SER A 262 -4.50 -7.20 -6.28
CA SER A 262 -4.74 -7.94 -5.04
C SER A 262 -6.21 -7.89 -4.63
N TYR A 263 -6.77 -9.04 -4.25
CA TYR A 263 -8.11 -9.16 -3.71
C TYR A 263 -8.35 -8.24 -2.50
N GLY A 264 -7.34 -8.03 -1.66
CA GLY A 264 -7.43 -7.17 -0.47
C GLY A 264 -7.59 -5.68 -0.80
N LEU A 265 -7.21 -5.23 -2.00
CA LEU A 265 -7.36 -3.83 -2.41
C LEU A 265 -8.80 -3.45 -2.73
N THR A 266 -9.73 -4.41 -2.78
CA THR A 266 -11.18 -4.12 -2.78
C THR A 266 -11.58 -3.21 -1.62
N LEU A 267 -10.90 -3.30 -0.47
CA LEU A 267 -11.13 -2.45 0.71
C LEU A 267 -10.85 -0.95 0.44
N PHE A 268 -10.04 -0.62 -0.57
CA PHE A 268 -9.84 0.79 -0.96
C PHE A 268 -11.12 1.43 -1.52
N ALA A 269 -12.16 0.66 -1.85
CA ALA A 269 -13.49 1.20 -2.13
C ALA A 269 -14.03 2.05 -0.96
N VAL A 270 -13.71 1.70 0.29
CA VAL A 270 -14.08 2.49 1.48
C VAL A 270 -13.38 3.86 1.46
N ILE A 271 -12.09 3.88 1.12
CA ILE A 271 -11.31 5.12 1.01
C ILE A 271 -11.82 5.96 -0.16
N GLY A 272 -12.10 5.34 -1.31
CA GLY A 272 -12.73 6.02 -2.45
C GLY A 272 -14.10 6.61 -2.09
N GLY A 273 -14.94 5.86 -1.37
CA GLY A 273 -16.22 6.33 -0.83
C GLY A 273 -16.07 7.52 0.11
N ALA A 274 -15.05 7.54 0.96
CA ALA A 274 -14.73 8.69 1.81
C ALA A 274 -14.35 9.92 0.98
N VAL A 275 -13.58 9.76 -0.09
CA VAL A 275 -13.25 10.87 -1.01
C VAL A 275 -14.51 11.41 -1.71
N LEU A 276 -15.38 10.52 -2.20
CA LEU A 276 -16.67 10.92 -2.79
C LEU A 276 -17.55 11.65 -1.78
N LEU A 277 -17.54 11.22 -0.51
CA LEU A 277 -18.28 11.86 0.57
C LEU A 277 -17.75 13.28 0.86
N LEU A 278 -16.44 13.47 0.87
CA LEU A 278 -15.81 14.79 1.02
C LEU A 278 -16.13 15.70 -0.17
N GLY A 279 -16.11 15.15 -1.39
CA GLY A 279 -16.44 15.86 -2.63
C GLY A 279 -17.94 15.90 -2.99
N ARG A 280 -18.84 15.50 -2.07
CA ARG A 280 -20.27 15.28 -2.35
C ARG A 280 -21.00 16.47 -2.96
N ALA A 281 -20.59 17.70 -2.64
CA ALA A 281 -21.22 18.91 -3.17
C ALA A 281 -20.99 19.03 -4.68
N GLU A 282 -19.78 18.72 -5.16
CA GLU A 282 -19.45 18.76 -6.58
C GLU A 282 -20.07 17.58 -7.31
N VAL A 283 -20.02 16.37 -6.72
CA VAL A 283 -20.66 15.17 -7.27
C VAL A 283 -22.18 15.39 -7.46
N ARG A 284 -22.85 16.04 -6.51
CA ARG A 284 -24.28 16.39 -6.63
C ARG A 284 -24.55 17.42 -7.72
N ARG A 285 -23.64 18.37 -7.94
CA ARG A 285 -23.76 19.36 -9.02
C ARG A 285 -23.56 18.73 -10.39
N ARG A 286 -22.70 17.71 -10.49
CA ARG A 286 -22.31 17.07 -11.75
C ARG A 286 -22.29 15.55 -11.63
N PRO A 287 -23.46 14.90 -11.48
CA PRO A 287 -23.53 13.45 -11.27
C PRO A 287 -22.97 12.65 -12.45
N VAL A 288 -23.02 13.21 -13.68
CA VAL A 288 -22.41 12.62 -14.88
C VAL A 288 -20.91 12.37 -14.71
N LEU A 289 -20.22 13.10 -13.82
CA LEU A 289 -18.80 12.88 -13.55
C LEU A 289 -18.53 11.50 -12.94
N LEU A 290 -19.53 10.83 -12.35
CA LEU A 290 -19.41 9.46 -11.85
C LEU A 290 -19.36 8.41 -12.97
N ALA A 291 -19.81 8.74 -14.18
CA ALA A 291 -19.73 7.81 -15.31
C ALA A 291 -18.27 7.54 -15.73
N TYR A 292 -17.39 8.54 -15.62
CA TYR A 292 -15.97 8.41 -15.98
C TYR A 292 -15.18 7.44 -15.09
N PRO A 293 -15.19 7.55 -13.74
CA PRO A 293 -14.50 6.59 -12.89
C PRO A 293 -15.12 5.20 -12.97
N LEU A 294 -16.44 5.09 -13.17
CA LEU A 294 -17.07 3.78 -13.42
C LEU A 294 -16.63 3.18 -14.76
N GLY A 295 -16.56 4.00 -15.81
CA GLY A 295 -16.07 3.57 -17.12
C GLY A 295 -14.61 3.09 -17.05
N GLY A 296 -13.74 3.86 -16.39
CA GLY A 296 -12.35 3.47 -16.17
C GLY A 296 -12.22 2.18 -15.34
N LEU A 297 -13.03 2.05 -14.27
CA LEU A 297 -13.04 0.88 -13.39
C LEU A 297 -13.29 -0.43 -14.13
N VAL A 298 -14.16 -0.41 -15.13
CA VAL A 298 -14.56 -1.60 -15.90
C VAL A 298 -13.49 -2.03 -16.91
N VAL A 299 -12.57 -1.16 -17.32
CA VAL A 299 -11.58 -1.46 -18.38
C VAL A 299 -10.73 -2.69 -18.04
N VAL A 300 -10.07 -2.71 -16.88
CA VAL A 300 -9.20 -3.83 -16.50
C VAL A 300 -9.99 -5.13 -16.31
N PRO A 301 -11.09 -5.14 -15.53
CA PRO A 301 -11.98 -6.30 -15.45
C PRO A 301 -12.43 -6.84 -16.80
N ALA A 302 -12.86 -5.96 -17.72
CA ALA A 302 -13.32 -6.36 -19.04
C ALA A 302 -12.19 -6.98 -19.87
N VAL A 303 -10.99 -6.38 -19.87
CA VAL A 303 -9.84 -6.92 -20.60
C VAL A 303 -9.45 -8.30 -20.08
N PHE A 304 -9.30 -8.47 -18.77
CA PHE A 304 -8.90 -9.78 -18.22
C PHE A 304 -10.00 -10.84 -18.39
N THR A 305 -11.27 -10.45 -18.29
CA THR A 305 -12.40 -11.36 -18.55
C THR A 305 -12.42 -11.79 -20.02
N ALA A 306 -12.20 -10.85 -20.95
CA ALA A 306 -12.11 -11.16 -22.38
C ALA A 306 -10.90 -12.04 -22.73
N LEU A 307 -9.80 -11.91 -21.97
CA LEU A 307 -8.64 -12.80 -22.05
C LEU A 307 -8.85 -14.14 -21.33
N GLY A 308 -10.01 -14.35 -20.72
CA GLY A 308 -10.45 -15.64 -20.16
C GLY A 308 -10.15 -15.87 -18.69
N PHE A 309 -9.76 -14.83 -17.93
CA PHE A 309 -9.60 -14.94 -16.48
C PHE A 309 -10.91 -14.63 -15.74
N ASN A 310 -11.38 -15.58 -14.93
CA ASN A 310 -12.56 -15.41 -14.08
C ASN A 310 -12.17 -15.03 -12.65
N TRP A 311 -12.39 -13.75 -12.29
CA TRP A 311 -12.00 -13.21 -10.98
C TRP A 311 -12.70 -13.90 -9.81
N TRP A 312 -14.00 -14.18 -9.94
CA TRP A 312 -14.81 -14.76 -8.88
C TRP A 312 -14.46 -16.22 -8.64
N GLU A 313 -14.34 -17.00 -9.71
CA GLU A 313 -13.92 -18.40 -9.61
C GLU A 313 -12.54 -18.51 -8.97
N ALA A 314 -11.57 -17.72 -9.44
CA ALA A 314 -10.24 -17.68 -8.85
C ALA A 314 -10.26 -17.30 -7.36
N TYR A 315 -11.14 -16.37 -6.94
CA TYR A 315 -11.28 -16.01 -5.53
C TYR A 315 -11.82 -17.18 -4.68
N HIS A 316 -12.84 -17.90 -5.15
CA HIS A 316 -13.39 -19.05 -4.40
C HIS A 316 -12.35 -20.16 -4.25
N ILE A 317 -11.61 -20.47 -5.33
CA ILE A 317 -10.52 -21.46 -5.29
C ILE A 317 -9.37 -20.97 -4.40
N LEU A 318 -9.07 -19.68 -4.39
CA LEU A 318 -8.07 -19.09 -3.49
C LEU A 318 -8.47 -19.27 -2.02
N VAL A 319 -9.75 -19.10 -1.67
CA VAL A 319 -10.22 -19.34 -0.30
C VAL A 319 -9.95 -20.79 0.11
N GLU A 320 -10.17 -21.75 -0.79
CA GLU A 320 -9.79 -23.15 -0.53
C GLU A 320 -8.27 -23.31 -0.34
N ARG A 321 -7.46 -22.76 -1.26
CA ARG A 321 -5.99 -22.76 -1.14
C ARG A 321 -5.52 -22.13 0.17
N TYR A 322 -6.18 -21.08 0.66
CA TYR A 322 -5.86 -20.43 1.92
C TYR A 322 -5.97 -21.39 3.10
N TYR A 323 -7.03 -22.19 3.14
CA TYR A 323 -7.24 -23.22 4.18
C TYR A 323 -6.35 -24.45 4.00
N GLN A 324 -5.94 -24.79 2.77
CA GLN A 324 -4.91 -25.81 2.53
C GLN A 324 -3.52 -25.36 3.02
N GLY A 325 -3.25 -24.05 2.95
CA GLY A 325 -1.96 -23.45 3.31
C GLY A 325 -1.84 -23.01 4.78
N ALA A 326 -0.98 -22.02 5.02
CA ALA A 326 -0.74 -21.46 6.36
C ALA A 326 -2.01 -20.84 6.98
N GLY A 327 -2.97 -20.39 6.16
CA GLY A 327 -4.22 -19.79 6.61
C GLY A 327 -5.08 -20.74 7.45
N GLY A 328 -5.15 -22.03 7.08
CA GLY A 328 -5.89 -23.04 7.82
C GLY A 328 -5.29 -23.43 9.18
N LYS A 329 -4.05 -23.02 9.45
CA LYS A 329 -3.34 -23.32 10.70
C LYS A 329 -3.24 -22.12 11.62
N ARG A 330 -3.22 -20.90 11.07
CA ARG A 330 -3.02 -19.66 11.80
C ARG A 330 -4.24 -19.32 12.66
N PRO A 331 -4.06 -18.91 13.94
CA PRO A 331 -5.15 -18.45 14.78
C PRO A 331 -5.70 -17.12 14.25
N TYR A 332 -6.82 -17.19 13.52
CA TYR A 332 -7.41 -16.04 12.84
C TYR A 332 -7.64 -14.85 13.79
N GLY A 333 -8.18 -15.10 14.99
CA GLY A 333 -8.45 -14.07 15.99
C GLY A 333 -7.21 -13.29 16.45
N TYR A 334 -6.02 -13.92 16.47
CA TYR A 334 -4.77 -13.22 16.78
C TYR A 334 -4.43 -12.19 15.69
N PHE A 335 -4.52 -12.59 14.41
CA PHE A 335 -4.16 -11.72 13.29
C PHE A 335 -5.11 -10.54 13.10
N VAL A 336 -6.39 -10.65 13.50
CA VAL A 336 -7.35 -9.53 13.45
C VAL A 336 -6.82 -8.28 14.16
N TRP A 337 -6.33 -8.42 15.39
CA TRP A 337 -5.83 -7.28 16.17
C TRP A 337 -4.31 -7.09 16.03
N ALA A 338 -3.54 -8.16 15.82
CA ALA A 338 -2.09 -8.05 15.60
C ALA A 338 -1.75 -7.29 14.31
N ASN A 339 -2.61 -7.33 13.29
CA ASN A 339 -2.45 -6.51 12.08
C ASN A 339 -2.54 -5.00 12.37
N LEU A 340 -3.28 -4.59 13.41
CA LEU A 340 -3.27 -3.20 13.88
C LEU A 340 -1.91 -2.82 14.46
N ALA A 341 -1.24 -3.75 15.17
CA ALA A 341 0.12 -3.55 15.64
C ALA A 341 1.11 -3.43 14.47
N CYS A 342 0.96 -4.24 13.42
CA CYS A 342 1.74 -4.09 12.18
C CYS A 342 1.53 -2.70 11.55
N THR A 343 0.31 -2.19 11.58
CA THR A 343 0.00 -0.84 11.06
C THR A 343 0.73 0.25 11.86
N VAL A 344 0.89 0.09 13.19
CA VAL A 344 1.70 1.01 14.02
C VAL A 344 3.15 1.06 13.52
N PHE A 345 3.74 -0.08 13.17
CA PHE A 345 5.09 -0.11 12.59
C PHE A 345 5.16 0.59 11.24
N VAL A 346 4.17 0.40 10.37
CA VAL A 346 4.12 1.00 9.03
C VAL A 346 3.98 2.53 9.11
N VAL A 347 3.08 3.03 9.95
CA VAL A 347 2.74 4.47 10.02
C VAL A 347 3.62 5.26 10.97
N GLY A 348 4.25 4.59 11.94
CA GLY A 348 5.08 5.21 12.98
C GLY A 348 4.28 5.95 14.08
N LEU A 349 4.94 6.17 15.21
CA LEU A 349 4.31 6.77 16.40
C LEU A 349 3.84 8.22 16.20
N ALA A 350 4.51 8.97 15.32
CA ALA A 350 4.11 10.34 14.98
C ALA A 350 2.71 10.35 14.33
N THR A 351 2.42 9.40 13.45
CA THR A 351 1.12 9.27 12.80
C THR A 351 0.04 8.83 13.79
N VAL A 352 0.36 7.93 14.72
CA VAL A 352 -0.56 7.54 15.81
C VAL A 352 -0.98 8.76 16.64
N ALA A 353 -0.02 9.60 17.05
CA ALA A 353 -0.30 10.84 17.77
C ALA A 353 -1.16 11.81 16.93
N GLY A 354 -0.86 11.92 15.63
CA GLY A 354 -1.63 12.71 14.67
C GLY A 354 -3.07 12.24 14.51
N LEU A 355 -3.29 10.93 14.37
CA LEU A 355 -4.60 10.32 14.19
C LEU A 355 -5.54 10.64 15.35
N ARG A 356 -5.03 10.58 16.59
CA ARG A 356 -5.80 10.99 17.79
C ARG A 356 -6.30 12.43 17.68
N ARG A 357 -5.47 13.34 17.19
CA ARG A 357 -5.84 14.76 17.01
C ARG A 357 -6.93 14.91 15.94
N CYS A 358 -6.84 14.15 14.85
CA CYS A 358 -7.88 14.13 13.81
C CYS A 358 -9.22 13.63 14.37
N VAL A 359 -9.23 12.50 15.08
CA VAL A 359 -10.45 11.95 15.70
C VAL A 359 -11.05 12.93 16.71
N ALA A 360 -10.23 13.58 17.54
CA ALA A 360 -10.70 14.58 18.49
C ALA A 360 -11.33 15.80 17.79
N SER A 361 -10.78 16.23 16.66
CA SER A 361 -11.34 17.34 15.87
C SER A 361 -12.69 16.98 15.22
N LEU A 362 -12.86 15.73 14.78
CA LEU A 362 -14.14 15.24 14.26
C LEU A 362 -15.22 15.27 15.35
N GLY A 363 -14.92 14.73 16.54
CA GLY A 363 -15.85 14.74 17.67
C GLY A 363 -16.24 16.16 18.11
N GLY A 364 -15.27 17.08 18.18
CA GLY A 364 -15.51 18.49 18.53
C GLY A 364 -16.41 19.21 17.51
N GLY A 365 -16.19 18.97 16.21
CA GLY A 365 -17.03 19.53 15.14
C GLY A 365 -18.46 19.00 15.17
N THR A 366 -18.66 17.71 15.44
CA THR A 366 -19.99 17.11 15.59
C THR A 366 -20.74 17.69 16.79
N HIS A 367 -20.07 17.88 17.93
CA HIS A 367 -20.69 18.49 19.11
C HIS A 367 -21.07 19.96 18.89
N ALA A 368 -20.23 20.74 18.21
CA ALA A 368 -20.53 22.14 17.89
C ALA A 368 -21.73 22.25 16.92
N ALA A 369 -21.78 21.40 15.88
CA ALA A 369 -22.90 21.36 14.94
C ALA A 369 -24.22 20.94 15.61
N LEU A 370 -24.18 20.00 16.56
CA LEU A 370 -25.37 19.58 17.32
C LEU A 370 -25.87 20.67 18.27
N ARG A 371 -24.98 21.46 18.88
CA ARG A 371 -25.36 22.61 19.71
C ARG A 371 -26.00 23.72 18.88
N ALA A 372 -25.37 24.12 17.79
CA ALA A 372 -25.94 25.14 16.88
C ALA A 372 -27.33 24.75 16.35
N ARG A 373 -27.57 23.45 16.11
CA ARG A 373 -28.91 22.94 15.72
C ARG A 373 -29.94 22.99 16.84
N ARG A 374 -29.52 22.87 18.10
CA ARG A 374 -30.40 22.97 19.27
C ARG A 374 -30.71 24.41 19.65
N GLU A 375 -29.81 25.34 19.34
CA GLU A 375 -30.01 26.78 19.57
C GLU A 375 -30.84 27.44 18.45
N ALA A 376 -30.99 26.78 17.30
CA ALA A 376 -31.80 27.24 16.17
C ALA A 376 -33.24 26.66 16.15
N LEU A 377 -33.58 25.83 17.14
CA LEU A 377 -34.93 25.31 17.42
C LEU A 377 -35.45 26.00 18.67
#